data_AF-A0A853DCR9-F1
#
_entry.id   AF-A0A853DCR9-F1
#
_cell.length_a   1.000
_cell.length_b   1.000
_cell.length_c   1.000
_cell.angle_alpha   90.00
_cell.angle_beta   90.00
_cell.angle_gamma   90.00
#
_symmetry.space_group_name_H-M   'P 1'
#
loop_
_entity.id
_entity.type
_entity.pdbx_description
1 polymer ?
#
loop_
_entity_poly.entity_id
_entity_poly.type
_entity_poly.pdbx_seq_one_letter_code
_entity_poly.pdbx_strand_id
1 'polypeptide(L)'
;MSRASSLCLPALITLAATTVAACGTATAPGLETPTVAASGTTSASSAPSDSSSTSGDSASPSTSSSAPQSSAGAVCKTDSTIGPTYSATMATKPFGTMVQVTDELQRTLQVSPAKPRQITAADPSLLDPGMQYVAVDVRTHLVSGYSLYMSYIDFNLFDAAHRTCYRTSSPSALPEAQQLSGTTLNSTTKDANGAVVFEVPVGTDLSTMTLAFAGGLNDTPQAQWKG
;
A
#
# COMPACT_ATOMS: atom_id res chain seq x y z
N MET A 1 23.07 0.25 -64.61
CA MET A 1 24.02 -0.75 -64.08
C MET A 1 23.27 -1.59 -63.06
N SER A 2 22.90 -2.82 -63.44
CA SER A 2 22.25 -3.81 -62.57
C SER A 2 23.22 -4.36 -61.53
N ARG A 3 22.70 -4.64 -60.33
CA ARG A 3 23.06 -5.72 -59.38
C ARG A 3 22.46 -5.34 -58.02
N ALA A 4 21.90 -6.22 -57.20
CA ALA A 4 21.38 -7.56 -57.33
C ALA A 4 20.58 -7.77 -56.03
N SER A 5 19.41 -8.36 -56.11
CA SER A 5 18.60 -8.78 -54.97
C SER A 5 19.37 -9.78 -54.11
N SER A 6 19.33 -9.62 -52.78
CA SER A 6 19.71 -10.69 -51.84
C SER A 6 18.58 -10.89 -50.85
N LEU A 7 17.73 -11.86 -51.18
CA LEU A 7 16.77 -12.50 -50.29
C LEU A 7 17.54 -13.48 -49.40
N CYS A 8 17.36 -13.44 -48.09
CA CYS A 8 17.62 -14.60 -47.23
C CYS A 8 16.43 -14.80 -46.29
N LEU A 9 15.91 -16.01 -46.32
CA LEU A 9 14.67 -16.50 -45.73
C LEU A 9 14.71 -16.62 -44.20
N PRO A 10 13.54 -16.82 -43.55
CA PRO A 10 13.40 -16.88 -42.09
C PRO A 10 13.83 -18.24 -41.52
N ALA A 11 14.49 -18.24 -40.37
CA ALA A 11 14.70 -19.44 -39.57
C ALA A 11 13.48 -19.68 -38.66
N LEU A 12 12.59 -20.57 -39.08
CA LEU A 12 11.65 -21.26 -38.20
C LEU A 12 12.44 -22.19 -37.27
N ILE A 13 12.30 -22.03 -35.95
CA ILE A 13 12.72 -23.02 -34.95
C ILE A 13 11.44 -23.65 -34.40
N THR A 14 11.28 -24.95 -34.59
CA THR A 14 10.15 -25.76 -34.13
C THR A 14 10.68 -26.96 -33.32
N LEU A 15 9.94 -27.32 -32.26
CA LEU A 15 10.02 -28.53 -31.40
C LEU A 15 11.23 -28.62 -30.43
N ALA A 16 11.09 -29.10 -29.19
CA ALA A 16 10.25 -30.21 -28.75
C ALA A 16 9.68 -30.04 -27.33
N ALA A 17 8.45 -30.55 -27.15
CA ALA A 17 7.86 -30.84 -25.85
C ALA A 17 8.38 -32.21 -25.35
N THR A 18 8.95 -32.24 -24.15
CA THR A 18 9.25 -33.48 -23.42
C THR A 18 8.18 -33.69 -22.35
N THR A 19 7.27 -34.61 -22.63
CA THR A 19 6.43 -35.26 -21.63
C THR A 19 7.28 -36.26 -20.85
N VAL A 20 7.37 -36.10 -19.53
CA VAL A 20 7.82 -37.18 -18.62
C VAL A 20 6.64 -37.50 -17.71
N ALA A 21 6.03 -38.65 -17.97
CA ALA A 21 5.13 -39.31 -17.03
C ALA A 21 5.99 -40.14 -16.08
N ALA A 22 5.86 -39.92 -14.77
CA ALA A 22 6.21 -40.93 -13.77
C ALA A 22 5.33 -40.77 -12.54
N CYS A 23 4.76 -41.91 -12.16
CA CYS A 23 3.80 -42.18 -11.11
C CYS A 23 4.32 -41.82 -9.72
N GLY A 24 3.48 -41.20 -8.89
CA GLY A 24 3.76 -40.93 -7.48
C GLY A 24 2.45 -40.88 -6.70
N THR A 25 2.25 -41.90 -5.87
CA THR A 25 1.06 -42.19 -5.06
C THR A 25 0.63 -41.05 -4.15
N ALA A 26 -0.69 -40.79 -4.14
CA ALA A 26 -1.36 -39.90 -3.22
C ALA A 26 -1.18 -40.36 -1.76
N THR A 27 -0.75 -39.45 -0.88
CA THR A 27 -0.90 -39.56 0.57
C THR A 27 -1.51 -38.26 1.06
N ALA A 28 -2.69 -38.36 1.67
CA ALA A 28 -3.47 -37.24 2.16
C ALA A 28 -2.78 -36.54 3.36
N PRO A 29 -2.88 -35.21 3.49
CA PRO A 29 -2.47 -34.51 4.71
C PRO A 29 -3.48 -34.80 5.84
N GLY A 30 -2.96 -35.33 6.95
CA GLY A 30 -3.70 -35.54 8.20
C GLY A 30 -4.13 -34.22 8.83
N LEU A 31 -5.34 -34.21 9.36
CA LEU A 31 -5.82 -33.21 10.31
C LEU A 31 -5.03 -33.33 11.61
N GLU A 32 -4.22 -32.32 11.92
CA GLU A 32 -3.69 -32.13 13.27
C GLU A 32 -4.65 -31.21 14.03
N THR A 33 -5.52 -31.81 14.83
CA THR A 33 -6.28 -31.13 15.88
C THR A 33 -5.37 -30.85 17.08
N PRO A 34 -5.31 -29.61 17.62
CA PRO A 34 -4.64 -29.36 18.88
C PRO A 34 -5.45 -29.96 20.04
N THR A 35 -4.85 -30.96 20.71
CA THR A 35 -5.25 -31.50 22.02
C THR A 35 -5.02 -30.44 23.09
N VAL A 36 -6.10 -29.84 23.61
CA VAL A 36 -6.06 -29.09 24.87
C VAL A 36 -6.33 -30.06 26.00
N ALA A 37 -5.35 -30.22 26.89
CA ALA A 37 -5.47 -30.98 28.11
C ALA A 37 -6.50 -30.33 29.06
N ALA A 38 -7.50 -31.11 29.47
CA ALA A 38 -8.35 -30.80 30.60
C ALA A 38 -7.96 -31.72 31.77
N SER A 39 -7.71 -31.13 32.95
CA SER A 39 -7.83 -31.83 34.24
C SER A 39 -7.96 -30.84 35.39
N GLY A 40 -9.05 -30.99 36.13
CA GLY A 40 -9.27 -30.50 37.51
C GLY A 40 -9.83 -29.07 37.60
N THR A 41 -10.83 -28.74 38.42
CA THR A 41 -11.54 -29.49 39.47
C THR A 41 -12.88 -28.78 39.75
N THR A 42 -13.80 -29.55 40.31
CA THR A 42 -15.21 -29.34 40.66
C THR A 42 -15.56 -28.19 41.62
N SER A 43 -16.80 -27.72 41.49
CA SER A 43 -17.84 -27.60 42.55
C SER A 43 -18.48 -26.22 42.72
N ALA A 44 -19.80 -26.29 42.87
CA ALA A 44 -20.78 -25.22 42.83
C ALA A 44 -21.12 -24.62 44.20
N SER A 45 -21.80 -23.46 44.12
CA SER A 45 -22.83 -22.92 45.01
C SER A 45 -22.49 -22.55 46.46
N SER A 46 -22.64 -21.27 46.81
CA SER A 46 -23.89 -20.70 47.39
C SER A 46 -23.64 -19.27 47.90
N ALA A 47 -24.61 -18.37 47.72
CA ALA A 47 -24.74 -17.12 48.50
C ALA A 47 -25.18 -17.44 49.96
N PRO A 48 -25.03 -16.55 50.96
CA PRO A 48 -25.94 -15.41 51.12
C PRO A 48 -25.35 -14.11 51.76
N SER A 49 -26.22 -13.10 51.74
CA SER A 49 -26.28 -11.75 52.33
C SER A 49 -25.39 -11.36 53.51
N ASP A 50 -24.96 -10.09 53.56
CA ASP A 50 -25.51 -9.14 54.53
C ASP A 50 -25.21 -7.66 54.26
N SER A 51 -26.09 -6.83 54.82
CA SER A 51 -26.27 -5.39 54.59
C SER A 51 -25.30 -4.54 55.40
N SER A 52 -24.94 -3.33 54.92
CA SER A 52 -25.23 -2.03 55.58
C SER A 52 -24.36 -0.85 55.12
N SER A 53 -25.08 0.21 54.74
CA SER A 53 -24.82 1.66 54.67
C SER A 53 -23.46 2.26 55.06
N THR A 54 -22.96 3.18 54.22
CA THR A 54 -22.36 4.46 54.63
C THR A 54 -22.67 5.56 53.61
N SER A 55 -22.91 6.77 54.14
CA SER A 55 -23.35 7.99 53.48
C SER A 55 -22.20 8.83 52.91
N GLY A 56 -22.52 9.74 51.98
CA GLY A 56 -21.66 10.85 51.49
C GLY A 56 -20.74 10.42 50.35
N ASP A 57 -20.65 11.10 49.21
CA ASP A 57 -20.63 12.55 49.03
C ASP A 57 -21.16 12.95 47.65
N SER A 58 -21.69 14.18 47.59
CA SER A 58 -22.13 14.83 46.38
C SER A 58 -20.94 15.19 45.49
N ALA A 59 -20.89 14.66 44.27
CA ALA A 59 -20.11 15.25 43.19
C ALA A 59 -20.75 14.94 41.82
N SER A 60 -21.50 15.90 41.33
CA SER A 60 -21.63 16.17 39.90
C SER A 60 -21.61 17.69 39.74
N PRO A 61 -21.15 18.26 38.62
CA PRO A 61 -20.71 17.62 37.38
C PRO A 61 -19.34 18.13 36.90
N SER A 62 -18.67 17.36 36.06
CA SER A 62 -17.86 17.89 34.94
C SER A 62 -17.57 16.71 34.02
N THR A 63 -18.60 16.26 33.31
CA THR A 63 -18.37 15.69 32.01
C THR A 63 -17.71 16.79 31.19
N SER A 64 -16.39 16.73 31.05
CA SER A 64 -15.67 17.39 29.97
C SER A 64 -16.09 16.68 28.68
N SER A 65 -17.34 16.93 28.27
CA SER A 65 -17.80 16.77 26.92
C SER A 65 -17.01 17.80 26.14
N SER A 66 -15.82 17.39 25.70
CA SER A 66 -15.18 18.03 24.57
C SER A 66 -16.16 17.82 23.42
N ALA A 67 -17.00 18.82 23.19
CA ALA A 67 -17.77 18.90 21.98
C ALA A 67 -16.79 18.68 20.82
N PRO A 68 -17.13 17.88 19.80
CA PRO A 68 -16.26 17.74 18.63
C PRO A 68 -16.03 19.15 18.09
N GLN A 69 -14.79 19.62 18.27
CA GLN A 69 -14.33 20.88 17.75
C GLN A 69 -14.62 20.83 16.25
N SER A 70 -15.52 21.70 15.80
CA SER A 70 -15.89 21.80 14.40
C SER A 70 -14.61 21.93 13.60
N SER A 71 -14.26 20.85 12.88
CA SER A 71 -13.05 20.76 12.09
C SER A 71 -13.19 21.74 10.92
N ALA A 72 -12.68 22.95 11.11
CA ALA A 72 -12.28 23.78 9.99
C ALA A 72 -11.44 22.89 9.07
N GLY A 73 -11.96 22.64 7.86
CA GLY A 73 -11.67 21.47 7.03
C GLY A 73 -10.20 21.07 7.06
N ALA A 74 -9.92 19.88 7.60
CA ALA A 74 -8.59 19.31 7.52
C ALA A 74 -8.14 19.29 6.06
N VAL A 75 -6.88 19.58 5.81
CA VAL A 75 -6.28 19.62 4.48
C VAL A 75 -5.10 18.68 4.45
N CYS A 76 -4.71 18.22 3.26
CA CYS A 76 -3.45 17.49 3.12
C CYS A 76 -2.30 18.35 3.63
N LYS A 77 -1.64 17.88 4.70
CA LYS A 77 -0.46 18.51 5.30
C LYS A 77 0.78 17.96 4.61
N THR A 78 1.67 18.86 4.23
CA THR A 78 2.98 18.49 3.69
C THR A 78 3.99 18.47 4.84
N ASP A 79 4.51 17.29 5.17
CA ASP A 79 5.75 17.14 5.95
C ASP A 79 6.91 16.68 5.05
N SER A 80 6.60 15.92 3.99
CA SER A 80 7.61 15.24 3.21
C SER A 80 8.19 16.16 2.15
N THR A 81 9.42 16.62 2.39
CA THR A 81 10.27 17.30 1.40
C THR A 81 10.86 16.35 0.37
N ILE A 82 10.64 15.04 0.51
CA ILE A 82 11.24 13.97 -0.30
C ILE A 82 10.15 13.25 -1.12
N GLY A 83 10.34 13.21 -2.44
CA GLY A 83 9.48 12.47 -3.37
C GLY A 83 9.06 13.31 -4.57
N PRO A 84 8.27 12.74 -5.51
CA PRO A 84 7.89 13.45 -6.72
C PRO A 84 7.07 14.70 -6.41
N THR A 85 7.35 15.77 -7.13
CA THR A 85 6.52 16.97 -7.14
C THR A 85 5.32 16.81 -8.08
N TYR A 86 4.27 17.60 -7.84
CA TYR A 86 3.18 17.71 -8.80
C TYR A 86 3.66 18.47 -10.04
N SER A 87 3.35 17.95 -11.23
CA SER A 87 3.62 18.62 -12.50
C SER A 87 2.33 18.81 -13.29
N ALA A 88 1.90 20.06 -13.45
CA ALA A 88 0.71 20.43 -14.22
C ALA A 88 0.85 20.18 -15.72
N THR A 89 2.08 20.09 -16.23
CA THR A 89 2.37 19.86 -17.65
C THR A 89 2.42 18.37 -18.00
N MET A 90 2.53 17.50 -17.00
CA MET A 90 2.53 16.06 -17.19
C MET A 90 1.11 15.54 -17.41
N ALA A 91 0.92 14.72 -18.44
CA ALA A 91 -0.38 14.10 -18.69
C ALA A 91 -0.69 13.02 -17.64
N THR A 92 -1.81 13.16 -16.95
CA THR A 92 -2.30 12.15 -16.00
C THR A 92 -2.92 10.96 -16.72
N LYS A 93 -2.71 9.75 -16.20
CA LYS A 93 -3.36 8.52 -16.66
C LYS A 93 -4.46 8.07 -15.69
N PRO A 94 -5.47 7.29 -16.12
CA PRO A 94 -6.40 6.67 -15.19
C PRO A 94 -5.68 5.72 -14.23
N PHE A 95 -6.06 5.69 -12.95
CA PHE A 95 -5.60 4.64 -12.03
C PHE A 95 -5.86 3.23 -12.61
N GLY A 96 -4.95 2.29 -12.33
CA GLY A 96 -4.93 0.95 -12.92
C GLY A 96 -4.25 0.88 -14.29
N THR A 97 -3.90 2.02 -14.90
CA THR A 97 -3.13 2.04 -16.14
C THR A 97 -1.66 1.77 -15.86
N MET A 98 -1.11 0.75 -16.51
CA MET A 98 0.33 0.49 -16.48
C MET A 98 1.09 1.53 -17.31
N VAL A 99 2.12 2.13 -16.72
CA VAL A 99 3.03 3.07 -17.38
C VAL A 99 4.43 2.48 -17.39
N GLN A 100 5.09 2.58 -18.54
CA GLN A 100 6.51 2.25 -18.66
C GLN A 100 7.34 3.53 -18.52
N VAL A 101 8.22 3.55 -17.53
CA VAL A 101 9.14 4.65 -17.24
C VAL A 101 10.56 4.17 -17.53
N THR A 102 11.34 4.97 -18.24
CA THR A 102 12.77 4.72 -18.43
C THR A 102 13.54 5.91 -17.90
N ASP A 103 14.49 5.67 -17.01
CA ASP A 103 15.31 6.73 -16.44
C ASP A 103 16.57 7.01 -17.27
N GLU A 104 17.36 7.99 -16.81
CA GLU A 104 18.59 8.42 -17.46
C GLU A 104 19.66 7.32 -17.55
N LEU A 105 19.59 6.31 -16.67
CA LEU A 105 20.49 5.16 -16.65
C LEU A 105 19.97 3.99 -17.51
N GLN A 106 18.96 4.24 -18.36
CA GLN A 106 18.35 3.24 -19.24
C GLN A 106 17.74 2.06 -18.46
N ARG A 107 17.29 2.30 -17.22
CA ARG A 107 16.53 1.32 -16.44
C ARG A 107 15.06 1.53 -16.74
N THR A 108 14.38 0.47 -17.15
CA THR A 108 12.99 0.51 -17.56
C THR A 108 12.12 -0.20 -16.55
N LEU A 109 11.16 0.51 -15.98
CA LEU A 109 10.15 -0.01 -15.06
C LEU A 109 8.76 0.06 -15.65
N GLN A 110 7.94 -0.92 -15.30
CA GLN A 110 6.49 -0.82 -15.40
C GLN A 110 5.93 -0.50 -14.02
N VAL A 111 5.02 0.46 -13.94
CA VAL A 111 4.36 0.89 -12.71
C VAL A 111 2.86 0.97 -12.95
N SER A 112 2.07 0.38 -12.04
CA SER A 112 0.62 0.40 -12.10
C SER A 112 0.03 0.55 -10.70
N PRO A 113 -0.39 1.76 -10.30
CA PRO A 113 -1.11 1.98 -9.06
C PRO A 113 -2.60 1.67 -9.22
N ALA A 114 -3.20 1.01 -8.24
CA ALA A 114 -4.65 0.88 -8.08
C ALA A 114 -5.28 2.20 -7.62
N LYS A 115 -6.62 2.25 -7.60
CA LYS A 115 -7.33 3.42 -7.05
C LYS A 115 -7.04 3.59 -5.56
N PRO A 116 -6.95 4.84 -5.06
CA PRO A 116 -6.87 5.09 -3.63
C PRO A 116 -8.11 4.53 -2.92
N ARG A 117 -7.91 3.89 -1.78
CA ARG A 117 -8.99 3.35 -0.95
C ARG A 117 -8.77 3.71 0.51
N GLN A 118 -9.86 3.95 1.24
CA GLN A 118 -9.79 4.10 2.69
C GLN A 118 -9.37 2.76 3.33
N ILE A 119 -8.59 2.84 4.40
CA ILE A 119 -8.22 1.68 5.22
C ILE A 119 -8.52 1.94 6.68
N THR A 120 -8.77 0.85 7.43
CA THR A 120 -8.94 0.91 8.88
C THR A 120 -7.59 0.72 9.54
N ALA A 121 -7.14 1.72 10.30
CA ALA A 121 -5.93 1.63 11.12
C ALA A 121 -6.06 0.54 12.17
N ALA A 122 -4.96 -0.11 12.53
CA ALA A 122 -4.89 -0.92 13.74
C ALA A 122 -4.97 -0.03 15.00
N ASP A 123 -4.38 1.17 14.92
CA ASP A 123 -4.45 2.19 15.96
C ASP A 123 -4.68 3.58 15.33
N PRO A 124 -5.92 4.11 15.37
CA PRO A 124 -6.24 5.43 14.83
C PRO A 124 -5.78 6.58 15.73
N SER A 125 -5.27 6.31 16.95
CA SER A 125 -4.86 7.38 17.89
C SER A 125 -3.64 8.18 17.42
N LEU A 126 -2.87 7.61 16.49
CA LEU A 126 -1.70 8.25 15.86
C LEU A 126 -2.08 9.17 14.71
N LEU A 127 -3.37 9.24 14.35
CA LEU A 127 -3.86 10.10 13.30
C LEU A 127 -4.19 11.49 13.82
N ASP A 128 -3.85 12.51 13.05
CA ASP A 128 -4.33 13.87 13.31
C ASP A 128 -5.88 13.93 13.29
N PRO A 129 -6.52 14.69 14.20
CA PRO A 129 -7.96 14.84 14.21
C PRO A 129 -8.51 15.32 12.85
N GLY A 130 -9.53 14.61 12.34
CA GLY A 130 -10.16 14.93 11.05
C GLY A 130 -9.47 14.34 9.83
N MET A 131 -8.43 13.52 10.02
CA MET A 131 -7.78 12.76 8.95
C MET A 131 -8.33 11.32 8.87
N GLN A 132 -7.99 10.62 7.80
CA GLN A 132 -8.17 9.17 7.60
C GLN A 132 -6.95 8.62 6.85
N TYR A 133 -6.64 7.34 7.02
CA TYR A 133 -5.67 6.66 6.19
C TYR A 133 -6.28 6.22 4.86
N VAL A 134 -5.53 6.45 3.79
CA VAL A 134 -5.82 6.01 2.43
C VAL A 134 -4.62 5.24 1.91
N ALA A 135 -4.87 4.06 1.35
CA ALA A 135 -3.84 3.23 0.73
C ALA A 135 -3.99 3.20 -0.78
N VAL A 136 -2.85 3.21 -1.48
CA VAL A 136 -2.74 3.00 -2.92
C VAL A 136 -1.87 1.78 -3.16
N ASP A 137 -2.47 0.69 -3.64
CA ASP A 137 -1.70 -0.51 -3.97
C ASP A 137 -0.93 -0.30 -5.26
N VAL A 138 0.39 -0.50 -5.21
CA VAL A 138 1.28 -0.32 -6.34
C VAL A 138 1.83 -1.65 -6.76
N ARG A 139 1.86 -1.88 -8.08
CA ARG A 139 2.65 -2.95 -8.69
C ARG A 139 3.77 -2.35 -9.52
N THR A 140 4.99 -2.85 -9.31
CA THR A 140 6.15 -2.45 -10.11
C THR A 140 6.88 -3.68 -10.62
N HIS A 141 7.44 -3.56 -11.83
CA HIS A 141 8.24 -4.61 -12.47
C HIS A 141 9.43 -4.00 -13.21
N LEU A 142 10.64 -4.48 -12.93
CA LEU A 142 11.85 -4.13 -13.66
C LEU A 142 11.91 -4.90 -14.99
N VAL A 143 11.73 -4.18 -16.08
CA VAL A 143 11.76 -4.75 -17.44
C VAL A 143 13.21 -4.93 -17.91
N SER A 144 14.04 -3.90 -17.74
CA SER A 144 15.45 -3.90 -18.16
C SER A 144 16.29 -2.92 -17.33
N GLY A 145 17.60 -3.12 -17.32
CA GLY A 145 18.56 -2.35 -16.52
C GLY A 145 19.26 -3.19 -15.45
N TYR A 146 20.21 -2.59 -14.73
CA TYR A 146 21.03 -3.29 -13.75
C TYR A 146 20.32 -3.45 -12.40
N SER A 147 20.20 -2.34 -11.66
CA SER A 147 19.66 -2.31 -10.31
C SER A 147 18.99 -0.96 -10.05
N LEU A 148 17.83 -0.98 -9.40
CA LEU A 148 17.10 0.21 -8.95
C LEU A 148 16.58 -0.03 -7.55
N TYR A 149 16.77 0.93 -6.64
CA TYR A 149 16.07 0.95 -5.38
C TYR A 149 14.67 1.54 -5.57
N MET A 150 13.64 0.81 -5.13
CA MET A 150 12.23 1.20 -5.18
C MET A 150 11.69 1.22 -3.75
N SER A 151 10.94 2.25 -3.40
CA SER A 151 10.26 2.31 -2.10
C SER A 151 9.01 3.18 -2.15
N TYR A 152 8.24 3.18 -1.06
CA TYR A 152 7.10 4.07 -0.90
C TYR A 152 7.45 5.57 -1.09
N ILE A 153 8.72 5.98 -0.91
CA ILE A 153 9.12 7.39 -1.05
C ILE A 153 9.09 7.89 -2.50
N ASP A 154 9.09 6.97 -3.47
CA ASP A 154 9.01 7.30 -4.88
C ASP A 154 7.61 7.76 -5.31
N PHE A 155 6.64 7.81 -4.38
CA PHE A 155 5.24 8.14 -4.61
C PHE A 155 4.75 9.29 -3.73
N ASN A 156 4.07 10.27 -4.32
CA ASN A 156 3.34 11.29 -3.58
C ASN A 156 1.88 11.36 -4.05
N LEU A 157 0.97 11.57 -3.10
CA LEU A 157 -0.45 11.78 -3.36
C LEU A 157 -0.77 13.26 -3.20
N PHE A 158 -1.51 13.80 -4.16
CA PHE A 158 -1.91 15.19 -4.20
C PHE A 158 -3.43 15.29 -4.17
N ASP A 159 -3.94 16.24 -3.39
CA ASP A 159 -5.36 16.58 -3.41
C ASP A 159 -5.73 17.41 -4.66
N ALA A 160 -7.00 17.77 -4.79
CA ALA A 160 -7.52 18.56 -5.90
C ALA A 160 -6.90 19.97 -6.03
N ALA A 161 -6.30 20.49 -4.94
CA ALA A 161 -5.59 21.75 -4.91
C ALA A 161 -4.07 21.58 -5.09
N HIS A 162 -3.62 20.38 -5.47
CA HIS A 162 -2.23 19.99 -5.67
C HIS A 162 -1.37 20.09 -4.39
N ARG A 163 -1.98 19.98 -3.21
CA ARG A 163 -1.26 19.88 -1.95
C ARG A 163 -0.86 18.44 -1.70
N THR A 164 0.40 18.21 -1.32
CA THR A 164 0.89 16.88 -0.98
C THR A 164 0.24 16.40 0.31
N CYS A 165 -0.29 15.18 0.29
CA CYS A 165 -0.82 14.47 1.44
C CYS A 165 0.33 13.75 2.17
N TYR A 166 0.32 13.81 3.50
CA TYR A 166 1.37 13.19 4.30
C TYR A 166 1.40 11.68 4.04
N ARG A 167 2.61 11.15 3.83
CA ARG A 167 2.85 9.75 3.55
C ARG A 167 3.41 9.09 4.79
N THR A 168 2.88 7.94 5.17
CA THR A 168 3.30 7.21 6.37
C THR A 168 3.78 5.81 6.03
N SER A 169 4.78 5.33 6.75
CA SER A 169 5.19 3.93 6.77
C SER A 169 4.84 3.25 8.10
N SER A 170 4.00 3.88 8.92
CA SER A 170 3.70 3.40 10.26
C SER A 170 2.96 2.06 10.23
N PRO A 171 3.43 1.02 10.95
CA PRO A 171 2.75 -0.27 11.02
C PRO A 171 1.37 -0.19 11.70
N SER A 172 1.09 0.90 12.41
CA SER A 172 -0.22 1.20 12.98
C SER A 172 -1.28 1.53 11.91
N ALA A 173 -0.85 2.07 10.76
CA ALA A 173 -1.72 2.42 9.65
C ALA A 173 -2.05 1.17 8.82
N LEU A 174 -1.01 0.40 8.50
CA LEU A 174 -1.12 -0.84 7.74
C LEU A 174 0.03 -1.78 8.15
N PRO A 175 -0.18 -3.10 8.31
CA PRO A 175 0.91 -4.02 8.65
C PRO A 175 2.06 -3.93 7.62
N GLU A 176 3.31 -3.98 8.09
CA GLU A 176 4.51 -3.82 7.25
C GLU A 176 4.52 -4.77 6.04
N ALA A 177 4.06 -6.02 6.22
CA ALA A 177 3.97 -7.02 5.16
C ALA A 177 3.01 -6.65 4.01
N GLN A 178 2.13 -5.67 4.21
CA GLN A 178 1.21 -5.16 3.19
C GLN A 178 1.68 -3.82 2.59
N GLN A 179 2.65 -3.16 3.22
CA GLN A 179 3.21 -1.90 2.75
C GLN A 179 4.24 -2.13 1.64
N LEU A 180 4.39 -1.13 0.77
CA LEU A 180 5.51 -1.09 -0.16
C LEU A 180 6.78 -0.74 0.60
N SER A 181 7.48 -1.76 1.07
CA SER A 181 8.80 -1.58 1.68
C SER A 181 9.85 -1.22 0.63
N GLY A 182 10.98 -0.68 1.11
CA GLY A 182 12.12 -0.40 0.26
C GLY A 182 12.81 -1.69 -0.19
N THR A 183 12.94 -1.89 -1.49
CA THR A 183 13.59 -3.08 -2.07
C THR A 183 14.48 -2.72 -3.26
N THR A 184 15.49 -3.54 -3.51
CA THR A 184 16.35 -3.41 -4.69
C THR A 184 15.82 -4.31 -5.80
N LEU A 185 15.37 -3.71 -6.88
CA LEU A 185 14.99 -4.39 -8.11
C LEU A 185 16.22 -4.67 -8.96
N ASN A 186 16.40 -5.92 -9.40
CA ASN A 186 17.51 -6.39 -10.22
C ASN A 186 17.12 -7.66 -11.02
N SER A 187 18.10 -8.36 -11.58
CA SER A 187 17.87 -9.59 -12.36
C SER A 187 17.16 -10.70 -11.60
N THR A 188 17.29 -10.74 -10.27
CA THR A 188 16.76 -11.79 -9.38
C THR A 188 15.45 -11.36 -8.72
N THR A 189 15.35 -10.09 -8.32
CA THR A 189 14.16 -9.50 -7.72
C THR A 189 13.60 -8.47 -8.68
N LYS A 190 12.64 -8.86 -9.52
CA LYS A 190 12.09 -7.94 -10.54
C LYS A 190 10.88 -7.15 -10.07
N ASP A 191 10.22 -7.60 -9.03
CA ASP A 191 8.92 -7.05 -8.60
C ASP A 191 9.03 -6.36 -7.24
N ALA A 192 8.44 -5.17 -7.11
CA ALA A 192 8.09 -4.57 -5.82
C ALA A 192 6.60 -4.26 -5.82
N ASN A 193 5.88 -4.87 -4.88
CA ASN A 193 4.43 -4.73 -4.77
C ASN A 193 4.08 -4.42 -3.31
N GLY A 194 3.10 -3.55 -3.11
CA GLY A 194 2.62 -3.19 -1.78
C GLY A 194 1.81 -1.90 -1.80
N ALA A 195 1.25 -1.55 -0.66
CA ALA A 195 0.50 -0.31 -0.48
C ALA A 195 1.40 0.85 -0.08
N VAL A 196 1.20 2.02 -0.68
CA VAL A 196 1.67 3.29 -0.14
C VAL A 196 0.53 3.93 0.64
N VAL A 197 0.78 4.35 1.88
CA VAL A 197 -0.25 4.87 2.79
C VAL A 197 -0.09 6.38 2.96
N PHE A 198 -1.22 7.07 2.89
CA PHE A 198 -1.31 8.53 3.00
C PHE A 198 -2.36 8.92 4.03
N GLU A 199 -2.14 10.04 4.70
CA GLU A 199 -3.12 10.71 5.54
C GLU A 199 -3.87 11.76 4.73
N VAL A 200 -5.18 11.64 4.70
CA VAL A 200 -6.10 12.43 3.88
C VAL A 200 -7.22 12.96 4.75
N PRO A 201 -7.79 14.15 4.51
CA PRO A 201 -8.96 14.61 5.26
C PRO A 201 -10.16 13.66 5.12
N VAL A 202 -10.89 13.45 6.21
CA VAL A 202 -12.15 12.69 6.17
C VAL A 202 -13.12 13.32 5.18
N GLY A 203 -13.81 12.49 4.41
CA GLY A 203 -14.80 12.93 3.42
C GLY A 203 -14.19 13.46 2.11
N THR A 204 -12.87 13.40 1.93
CA THR A 204 -12.25 13.75 0.64
C THR A 204 -12.73 12.82 -0.47
N ASP A 205 -13.10 13.40 -1.62
CA ASP A 205 -13.38 12.65 -2.84
C ASP A 205 -12.06 12.13 -3.44
N LEU A 206 -11.79 10.84 -3.22
CA LEU A 206 -10.57 10.18 -3.67
C LEU A 206 -10.42 10.14 -5.20
N SER A 207 -11.50 10.29 -5.97
CA SER A 207 -11.44 10.32 -7.44
C SER A 207 -10.76 11.57 -7.99
N THR A 208 -10.69 12.63 -7.17
CA THR A 208 -10.03 13.89 -7.54
C THR A 208 -8.52 13.87 -7.31
N MET A 209 -8.03 12.87 -6.58
CA MET A 209 -6.62 12.79 -6.17
C MET A 209 -5.71 12.39 -7.32
N THR A 210 -4.48 12.88 -7.24
CA THR A 210 -3.43 12.55 -8.22
C THR A 210 -2.26 11.87 -7.51
N LEU A 211 -1.86 10.68 -7.95
CA LEU A 211 -0.62 10.04 -7.53
C LEU A 211 0.48 10.38 -8.52
N ALA A 212 1.64 10.84 -8.05
CA ALA A 212 2.84 11.00 -8.87
C ALA A 212 3.89 9.95 -8.49
N PHE A 213 4.71 9.57 -9.47
CA PHE A 213 5.83 8.64 -9.32
C PHE A 213 7.11 9.24 -9.90
N ALA A 214 8.24 9.09 -9.22
CA ALA A 214 9.54 9.61 -9.64
C ALA A 214 10.54 8.52 -10.07
N GLY A 215 10.52 7.36 -9.44
CA GLY A 215 11.31 6.20 -9.85
C GLY A 215 12.80 6.29 -9.56
N GLY A 216 13.16 6.32 -8.26
CA GLY A 216 14.52 6.17 -7.80
C GLY A 216 15.18 7.47 -7.36
N LEU A 217 14.63 8.11 -6.32
CA LEU A 217 15.18 9.26 -5.60
C LEU A 217 15.32 10.59 -6.36
N ASN A 218 14.73 10.73 -7.54
CA ASN A 218 14.57 12.04 -8.17
C ASN A 218 13.26 12.70 -7.67
N ASP A 219 13.21 14.03 -7.65
CA ASP A 219 11.98 14.76 -7.28
C ASP A 219 11.13 15.11 -8.51
N THR A 220 11.63 14.80 -9.71
CA THR A 220 10.96 15.04 -10.98
C THR A 220 10.00 13.89 -11.26
N PRO A 221 8.67 14.14 -11.35
CA PRO A 221 7.73 13.09 -11.67
C PRO A 221 8.02 12.52 -13.06
N GLN A 222 7.95 11.20 -13.18
CA GLN A 222 8.06 10.43 -14.42
C GLN A 222 6.68 9.96 -14.91
N ALA A 223 5.73 9.82 -14.00
CA ALA A 223 4.36 9.44 -14.31
C ALA A 223 3.38 10.02 -13.28
N GLN A 224 2.12 10.23 -13.71
CA GLN A 224 1.02 10.63 -12.84
C GLN A 224 -0.27 9.87 -13.17
N TRP A 225 -1.06 9.56 -12.13
CA TRP A 225 -2.36 8.92 -12.24
C TRP A 225 -3.43 9.71 -11.48
N LYS A 226 -4.64 9.77 -12.04
CA LYS A 226 -5.82 10.43 -11.48
C LYS A 226 -7.07 9.65 -11.87
N GLY A 227 -8.13 9.71 -11.06
CA GLY A 227 -9.47 9.19 -11.42
C GLY A 227 -10.03 8.05 -10.58
#